data_AF-T0FSF1-F1
#
_entry.id   AF-T0FSF1-F1
#
_cell.length_a   1.000
_cell.length_b   1.000
_cell.length_c   1.000
_cell.angle_alpha   90.00
_cell.angle_beta   90.00
_cell.angle_gamma   90.00
#
_symmetry.space_group_name_H-M   'P 1'
#
loop_
_entity.id
_entity.type
_entity.pdbx_description
1 polymer ?
#
loop_
_entity_poly.entity_id
_entity_poly.type
_entity_poly.pdbx_seq_one_letter_code
_entity_poly.pdbx_strand_id
1 'polypeptide(L)'
;MQQLGEFKRQRDRITSETDDQISKLQNDLQEKISPLDLKIQHIAAGIKHFVDHHKEDLFPDPEYKTCKLTTGILKLRRIPASVKTRATQKLFDRILSENGLLKKFNSLVSRLSGVFLRVKLELNKEQILAEPLKAMQKIGVELNEESERLYISPSETDVEIEAIGDAA
;
A
#
# COMPACT_ATOMS: atom_id res chain seq x y z
N MET A 1 42.78 -23.68 14.84
CA MET A 1 41.38 -24.10 14.58
C MET A 1 40.48 -23.98 15.79
N GLN A 2 40.84 -24.51 16.97
CA GLN A 2 40.02 -24.37 18.20
C GLN A 2 39.77 -22.91 18.61
N GLN A 3 40.81 -22.08 18.68
CA GLN A 3 40.68 -20.65 19.03
C GLN A 3 39.77 -19.87 18.06
N LEU A 4 39.80 -20.18 16.76
CA LEU A 4 38.91 -19.56 15.78
C LEU A 4 37.44 -19.92 16.04
N GLY A 5 37.17 -21.15 16.46
CA GLY A 5 35.83 -21.59 16.86
C GLY A 5 35.35 -20.91 18.14
N GLU A 6 36.23 -20.72 19.12
CA GLU A 6 35.91 -19.98 20.36
C GLU A 6 35.61 -18.51 20.08
N PHE A 7 36.42 -17.82 19.27
CA PHE A 7 36.16 -16.43 18.90
C PHE A 7 34.87 -16.27 18.09
N LYS A 8 34.54 -17.22 17.20
CA LYS A 8 33.24 -17.21 16.51
C LYS A 8 32.07 -17.36 17.49
N ARG A 9 32.14 -18.31 18.42
CA ARG A 9 31.10 -18.49 19.44
C ARG A 9 30.95 -17.27 20.35
N GLN A 10 32.06 -16.62 20.73
CA GLN A 10 32.02 -15.39 21.51
C GLN A 10 31.37 -14.24 20.73
N ARG A 11 31.73 -14.06 19.45
CA ARG A 11 31.09 -13.08 18.58
C ARG A 11 29.59 -13.33 18.45
N ASP A 12 29.20 -14.58 18.18
CA ASP A 12 27.80 -14.92 17.96
C ASP A 12 26.97 -14.73 19.24
N ARG A 13 27.55 -14.95 20.43
CA ARG A 13 26.91 -14.62 21.72
C ARG A 13 26.68 -13.11 21.88
N ILE A 14 27.69 -12.29 21.61
CA ILE A 14 27.57 -10.83 21.72
C ILE A 14 26.53 -10.29 20.72
N THR A 15 26.52 -10.81 19.49
CA THR A 15 25.50 -10.44 18.50
C THR A 15 24.11 -10.83 18.99
N SER A 16 23.91 -12.06 19.48
CA SER A 16 22.62 -12.52 20.00
C SER A 16 22.13 -11.68 21.19
N GLU A 17 23.01 -11.37 22.15
CA GLU A 17 22.67 -10.52 23.30
C GLU A 17 22.27 -9.10 22.87
N THR A 18 22.92 -8.57 21.83
CA THR A 18 22.60 -7.26 21.27
C THR A 18 21.25 -7.28 20.56
N ASP A 19 20.98 -8.31 19.75
CA ASP A 19 19.71 -8.46 19.04
C ASP A 19 18.53 -8.64 20.03
N ASP A 20 18.74 -9.34 21.14
CA ASP A 20 17.76 -9.45 22.22
C ASP A 20 17.47 -8.09 22.88
N GLN A 21 18.49 -7.25 23.07
CA GLN A 21 18.32 -5.90 23.61
C GLN A 21 17.59 -4.97 22.62
N ILE A 22 17.91 -5.05 21.33
CA ILE A 22 17.21 -4.31 20.28
C ILE A 22 15.74 -4.71 20.26
N SER A 23 15.45 -6.02 20.35
CA SER A 23 14.09 -6.54 20.36
C SER A 23 13.29 -6.04 21.57
N LYS A 24 13.91 -5.99 22.77
CA LYS A 24 13.29 -5.41 23.97
C LYS A 24 12.98 -3.93 23.79
N LEU A 25 13.95 -3.15 23.30
CA LEU A 25 13.75 -1.72 23.06
C LEU A 25 12.64 -1.44 22.04
N GLN A 26 12.55 -2.26 20.98
CA GLN A 26 11.47 -2.15 20.00
C GLN A 26 10.11 -2.47 20.60
N ASN A 27 10.02 -3.51 21.45
CA ASN A 27 8.78 -3.86 22.14
C ASN A 27 8.34 -2.76 23.11
N ASP A 28 9.25 -2.23 23.93
CA ASP A 28 8.96 -1.14 24.88
C ASP A 28 8.49 0.13 24.16
N LEU A 29 9.08 0.42 23.00
CA LEU A 29 8.68 1.53 22.15
C LEU A 29 7.28 1.28 21.56
N GLN A 30 7.02 0.07 21.05
CA GLN A 30 5.72 -0.30 20.49
C GLN A 30 4.61 -0.23 21.55
N GLU A 31 4.88 -0.66 22.78
CA GLU A 31 3.91 -0.57 23.89
C GLU A 31 3.55 0.88 24.24
N LYS A 32 4.51 1.81 24.15
CA LYS A 32 4.28 3.24 24.42
C LYS A 32 3.59 3.95 23.26
N ILE A 33 3.91 3.58 22.03
CA ILE A 33 3.38 4.25 20.82
C ILE A 33 1.98 3.73 20.48
N SER A 34 1.72 2.43 20.61
CA SER A 34 0.42 1.82 20.31
C SER A 34 -0.81 2.58 20.88
N PRO A 35 -0.86 2.97 22.17
CA PRO A 35 -1.98 3.73 22.70
C PRO A 35 -2.06 5.16 22.16
N LEU A 36 -0.95 5.76 21.75
CA LEU A 36 -0.95 7.09 21.12
C LEU A 36 -1.48 6.99 19.68
N ASP A 37 -1.05 5.98 18.93
CA ASP A 37 -1.54 5.73 17.57
C ASP A 37 -3.05 5.47 17.56
N LEU A 38 -3.56 4.68 18.51
CA LEU A 38 -5.00 4.43 18.66
C LEU A 38 -5.78 5.72 18.95
N LYS A 39 -5.25 6.60 19.81
CA LYS A 39 -5.88 7.91 20.10
C LYS A 39 -5.86 8.82 18.87
N ILE A 40 -4.75 8.84 18.13
CA ILE A 40 -4.62 9.60 16.87
C ILE A 40 -5.63 9.10 15.85
N GLN A 41 -5.76 7.78 15.67
CA GLN A 41 -6.74 7.19 14.77
C GLN A 41 -8.18 7.52 15.17
N HIS A 42 -8.51 7.44 16.46
CA HIS A 42 -9.84 7.79 16.96
C HIS A 42 -10.18 9.26 16.70
N ILE A 43 -9.23 10.18 16.96
CA ILE A 43 -9.42 11.62 16.68
C ILE A 43 -9.55 11.86 15.17
N ALA A 44 -8.70 11.24 14.36
CA ALA A 44 -8.76 11.37 12.90
C ALA A 44 -10.08 10.85 12.32
N ALA A 45 -10.63 9.76 12.86
CA ALA A 45 -11.94 9.24 12.48
C ALA A 45 -13.07 10.21 12.86
N GLY A 46 -13.00 10.83 14.04
CA GLY A 46 -13.95 11.86 14.45
C GLY A 46 -13.92 13.10 13.55
N ILE A 47 -12.71 13.57 13.20
CA ILE A 47 -12.53 14.69 12.26
C ILE A 47 -13.11 14.31 10.88
N LYS A 48 -12.84 13.11 10.38
CA LYS A 48 -13.40 12.63 9.12
C LYS A 48 -14.93 12.65 9.14
N HIS A 49 -15.54 12.08 10.19
CA HIS A 49 -17.00 12.07 10.33
C HIS A 49 -17.60 13.48 10.34
N PHE A 50 -16.96 14.41 11.04
CA PHE A 50 -17.39 15.81 11.06
C PHE A 50 -17.26 16.47 9.69
N VAL A 51 -16.15 16.24 8.99
CA VAL A 51 -15.92 16.77 7.64
C VAL A 51 -16.92 16.21 6.61
N ASP A 52 -17.30 14.95 6.73
CA ASP A 52 -18.29 14.32 5.83
C ASP A 52 -19.69 14.95 6.00
N HIS A 53 -20.07 15.38 7.21
CA HIS A 53 -21.36 16.02 7.49
C HIS A 53 -21.39 17.53 7.21
N HIS A 54 -20.25 18.22 7.36
CA HIS A 54 -20.12 19.67 7.16
C HIS A 54 -19.32 20.03 5.90
N LYS A 55 -19.39 19.18 4.87
CA LYS A 55 -18.57 19.31 3.68
C LYS A 55 -18.83 20.60 2.91
N GLU A 56 -20.09 21.02 2.82
CA GLU A 56 -20.50 22.25 2.11
C GLU A 56 -20.05 23.51 2.86
N ASP A 57 -20.04 23.48 4.19
CA ASP A 57 -19.61 24.60 5.04
C ASP A 57 -18.08 24.76 5.04
N LEU A 58 -17.34 23.65 5.01
CA LEU A 58 -15.88 23.62 5.13
C LEU A 58 -15.16 23.78 3.78
N PHE A 59 -15.80 23.37 2.68
CA PHE A 59 -15.26 23.43 1.33
C PHE A 59 -16.26 24.12 0.37
N PRO A 60 -16.46 25.44 0.52
CA PRO A 60 -17.40 26.19 -0.31
C PRO A 60 -16.99 26.23 -1.79
N ASP A 61 -15.69 26.13 -2.10
CA ASP A 61 -15.18 26.11 -3.46
C ASP A 61 -14.94 24.66 -3.96
N PRO A 62 -15.61 24.24 -5.06
CA PRO A 62 -15.45 22.89 -5.60
C PRO A 62 -14.04 22.60 -6.18
N GLU A 63 -13.27 23.65 -6.46
CA GLU A 63 -11.91 23.60 -7.02
C GLU A 63 -10.83 23.63 -5.90
N TYR A 64 -11.11 24.29 -4.77
CA TYR A 64 -10.19 24.43 -3.64
C TYR A 64 -10.61 23.59 -2.44
N LYS A 65 -10.28 22.30 -2.53
CA LYS A 65 -10.53 21.30 -1.49
C LYS A 65 -9.52 21.35 -0.32
N THR A 66 -9.16 22.55 0.13
CA THR A 66 -8.23 22.76 1.26
C THR A 66 -8.83 23.72 2.28
N CYS A 67 -8.99 23.28 3.52
CA CYS A 67 -9.45 24.10 4.65
C CYS A 67 -8.27 24.31 5.62
N LYS A 68 -7.90 25.58 5.86
CA LYS A 68 -6.86 25.94 6.83
C LYS A 68 -7.51 26.22 8.18
N LEU A 69 -7.10 25.49 9.20
CA LEU A 69 -7.49 25.70 10.59
C LEU A 69 -6.33 26.32 11.36
N THR A 70 -6.62 26.84 12.56
CA THR A 70 -5.60 27.43 13.45
C THR A 70 -4.55 26.42 13.90
N THR A 71 -4.90 25.13 13.96
CA THR A 71 -4.04 24.04 14.44
C THR A 71 -3.54 23.11 13.33
N GLY A 72 -3.97 23.30 12.07
CA GLY A 72 -3.56 22.43 10.97
C GLY A 72 -4.29 22.70 9.66
N ILE A 73 -4.03 21.85 8.65
CA ILE A 73 -4.63 21.95 7.32
C ILE A 73 -5.36 20.65 7.01
N LEU A 74 -6.61 20.77 6.57
CA LEU A 74 -7.41 19.68 6.02
C LEU A 74 -7.37 19.76 4.49
N LYS A 75 -6.96 18.67 3.84
CA LYS A 75 -6.95 18.58 2.37
C LYS A 75 -7.78 17.38 1.93
N LEU A 76 -8.79 17.63 1.10
CA LEU A 76 -9.50 16.58 0.39
C LEU A 76 -8.80 16.37 -0.96
N ARG A 77 -8.16 15.21 -1.13
CA ARG A 77 -7.54 14.82 -2.41
C ARG A 77 -8.39 13.75 -3.07
N ARG A 78 -8.65 13.92 -4.37
CA ARG A 78 -9.18 12.86 -5.22
C ARG A 78 -8.06 11.90 -5.54
N ILE A 79 -8.25 10.63 -5.21
CA ILE A 79 -7.34 9.57 -5.65
C ILE A 79 -7.95 8.97 -6.91
N PRO A 80 -7.24 9.04 -8.05
CA PRO A 80 -7.74 8.44 -9.28
C PRO A 80 -7.92 6.93 -9.08
N ALA A 81 -8.90 6.35 -9.78
CA ALA A 81 -9.16 4.92 -9.73
C ALA A 81 -7.85 4.13 -9.92
N SER A 82 -7.61 3.17 -9.02
CA SER A 82 -6.37 2.40 -9.00
C SER A 82 -6.67 0.93 -8.98
N VAL A 83 -5.94 0.19 -9.80
CA VAL A 83 -6.12 -1.24 -9.98
C VAL A 83 -5.25 -1.98 -8.96
N LYS A 84 -5.89 -2.57 -7.93
CA LYS A 84 -5.22 -3.50 -7.01
C LYS A 84 -5.27 -4.91 -7.60
N THR A 85 -4.23 -5.28 -8.33
CA THR A 85 -4.05 -6.65 -8.80
C THR A 85 -3.05 -7.40 -7.93
N ARG A 86 -3.48 -8.52 -7.32
CA ARG A 86 -2.55 -9.54 -6.82
C ARG A 86 -2.09 -10.38 -7.99
N ALA A 87 -1.10 -9.87 -8.75
CA ALA A 87 -0.58 -10.50 -9.95
C ALA A 87 0.06 -11.87 -9.64
N THR A 88 -0.77 -12.90 -9.66
CA THR A 88 -0.37 -14.29 -9.42
C THR A 88 -0.12 -14.98 -10.76
N GLN A 89 0.88 -15.86 -10.87
CA GLN A 89 1.14 -16.62 -12.11
C GLN A 89 -0.12 -17.33 -12.65
N LYS A 90 -0.95 -17.88 -11.76
CA LYS A 90 -2.23 -18.50 -12.10
C LYS A 90 -3.22 -17.56 -12.81
N LEU A 91 -3.18 -16.26 -12.51
CA LEU A 91 -4.03 -15.27 -13.16
C LEU A 91 -3.59 -15.06 -14.61
N PHE A 92 -2.27 -14.94 -14.84
CA PHE A 92 -1.73 -14.83 -16.19
C PHE A 92 -2.03 -16.09 -17.02
N ASP A 93 -1.89 -17.27 -16.43
CA ASP A 93 -2.21 -18.53 -17.10
C ASP A 93 -3.70 -18.61 -17.47
N ARG A 94 -4.60 -18.12 -16.60
CA ARG A 94 -6.04 -18.05 -16.90
C ARG A 94 -6.34 -17.08 -18.03
N ILE A 95 -5.82 -15.85 -17.98
CA ILE A 95 -5.99 -14.84 -19.06
C ILE A 95 -5.48 -15.40 -20.39
N LEU A 96 -4.28 -16.00 -20.39
CA LEU A 96 -3.68 -16.57 -21.59
C LEU A 96 -4.47 -17.78 -22.12
N SER A 97 -5.07 -18.58 -21.25
CA SER A 97 -5.89 -19.73 -21.62
C SER A 97 -7.24 -19.31 -22.22
N GLU A 98 -7.95 -18.37 -21.58
CA GLU A 98 -9.25 -17.88 -22.05
C GLU A 98 -9.17 -17.18 -23.41
N ASN A 99 -8.04 -16.54 -23.71
CA ASN A 99 -7.79 -15.91 -25.01
C ASN A 99 -7.09 -16.86 -26.01
N GLY A 100 -6.87 -18.14 -25.68
CA GLY A 100 -6.23 -19.14 -26.54
C GLY A 100 -4.76 -18.84 -26.88
N LEU A 101 -4.11 -17.94 -26.14
CA LEU A 101 -2.76 -17.44 -26.38
C LEU A 101 -1.68 -18.26 -25.67
N LEU A 102 -2.05 -19.12 -24.71
CA LEU A 102 -1.11 -19.90 -23.89
C LEU A 102 -0.10 -20.71 -24.74
N LYS A 103 -0.57 -21.42 -25.77
CA LYS A 103 0.29 -22.23 -26.65
C LYS A 103 1.27 -21.36 -27.45
N LYS A 104 0.81 -20.22 -27.95
CA LYS A 104 1.64 -19.26 -28.72
C LYS A 104 2.70 -18.64 -27.82
N PHE A 105 2.32 -18.23 -26.61
CA PHE A 105 3.23 -17.66 -25.62
C PHE A 105 4.31 -18.65 -25.21
N ASN A 106 3.96 -19.89 -24.89
CA ASN A 106 4.94 -20.93 -24.55
C ASN A 106 5.90 -21.23 -25.69
N SER A 107 5.42 -21.25 -26.94
CA SER A 107 6.28 -21.41 -28.13
C SER A 107 7.25 -20.25 -28.31
N LEU A 108 6.82 -19.03 -28.02
CA LEU A 108 7.64 -17.82 -28.10
C LEU A 108 8.71 -17.81 -27.01
N VAL A 109 8.31 -18.12 -25.76
CA VAL A 109 9.23 -18.22 -24.63
C VAL A 109 10.28 -19.30 -24.87
N SER A 110 9.90 -20.46 -25.39
CA SER A 110 10.87 -21.53 -25.72
C SER A 110 11.90 -21.08 -26.77
N ARG A 111 11.47 -20.33 -27.80
CA ARG A 111 12.38 -19.76 -28.81
C ARG A 111 13.31 -18.70 -28.23
N LEU A 112 12.81 -17.84 -27.35
CA LEU A 112 13.59 -16.76 -26.72
C LEU A 112 14.57 -17.30 -25.65
N SER A 113 14.17 -18.32 -24.89
CA SER A 113 15.03 -19.01 -23.93
C SER A 113 16.22 -19.71 -24.60
N GLY A 114 16.04 -20.19 -25.85
CA GLY A 114 17.15 -20.72 -26.67
C GLY A 114 18.23 -19.69 -27.00
N VAL A 115 17.96 -18.39 -26.77
CA VAL A 115 18.88 -17.26 -27.01
C VAL A 115 19.17 -16.52 -25.69
N PHE A 116 18.97 -17.16 -24.53
CA PHE A 116 19.22 -16.60 -23.20
C PHE A 116 18.40 -15.34 -22.85
N LEU A 117 17.28 -15.08 -23.52
CA LEU A 117 16.41 -13.94 -23.22
C LEU A 117 15.32 -14.30 -22.19
N ARG A 118 15.15 -13.47 -21.17
CA ARG A 118 14.09 -13.62 -20.15
C ARG A 118 12.89 -12.75 -20.47
N VAL A 119 11.70 -13.37 -20.51
CA VAL A 119 10.42 -12.66 -20.67
C VAL A 119 9.76 -12.50 -19.30
N LYS A 120 9.38 -11.27 -18.94
CA LYS A 120 8.57 -10.96 -17.76
C LYS A 120 7.21 -10.48 -18.23
N LEU A 121 6.14 -11.09 -17.72
CA LEU A 121 4.77 -10.67 -18.01
C LEU A 121 4.29 -9.71 -16.92
N GLU A 122 3.77 -8.56 -17.32
CA GLU A 122 3.22 -7.55 -16.42
C GLU A 122 1.82 -7.16 -16.92
N LEU A 123 0.92 -6.84 -15.98
CA LEU A 123 -0.40 -6.34 -16.31
C LEU A 123 -0.30 -4.86 -16.67
N ASN A 124 -0.86 -4.48 -17.82
CA ASN A 124 -1.03 -3.08 -18.16
C ASN A 124 -2.23 -2.51 -17.38
N LYS A 125 -1.94 -1.78 -16.30
CA LYS A 125 -2.96 -1.19 -15.43
C LYS A 125 -3.72 -0.04 -16.09
N GLU A 126 -3.12 0.66 -17.04
CA GLU A 126 -3.77 1.78 -17.74
C GLU A 126 -4.89 1.28 -18.65
N GLN A 127 -4.66 0.18 -19.37
CA GLN A 127 -5.71 -0.44 -20.19
C GLN A 127 -6.83 -1.05 -19.35
N ILE A 128 -6.52 -1.53 -18.14
CA ILE A 128 -7.54 -2.01 -17.20
C ILE A 128 -8.43 -0.85 -16.72
N LEU A 129 -7.85 0.33 -16.49
CA LEU A 129 -8.60 1.54 -16.12
C LEU A 129 -9.46 2.09 -17.27
N ALA A 130 -9.02 1.91 -18.52
CA ALA A 130 -9.78 2.33 -19.69
C ALA A 130 -11.02 1.45 -19.98
N GLU A 131 -10.97 0.15 -19.65
CA GLU A 131 -12.07 -0.80 -19.86
C GLU A 131 -12.42 -1.60 -18.57
N PRO A 132 -12.97 -0.94 -17.54
CA PRO A 132 -13.19 -1.55 -16.23
C PRO A 132 -14.15 -2.74 -16.26
N LEU A 133 -15.22 -2.68 -17.06
CA LEU A 133 -16.24 -3.74 -17.16
C LEU A 133 -15.68 -5.04 -17.74
N LYS A 134 -14.82 -4.96 -18.77
CA LYS A 134 -14.19 -6.14 -19.36
C LYS A 134 -13.12 -6.73 -18.43
N ALA A 135 -12.41 -5.88 -17.68
CA ALA A 135 -11.41 -6.32 -16.72
C ALA A 135 -12.04 -7.04 -15.51
N MET A 136 -13.17 -6.56 -15.00
CA MET A 136 -13.91 -7.25 -13.93
C MET A 136 -14.41 -8.63 -14.37
N GLN A 137 -15.02 -8.72 -15.57
CA GLN A 137 -15.56 -9.98 -16.07
C GLN A 137 -14.50 -11.02 -16.47
N LYS A 138 -13.38 -10.59 -17.08
CA LYS A 138 -12.35 -11.53 -17.58
C LYS A 138 -11.23 -11.82 -16.59
N ILE A 139 -10.90 -10.86 -15.72
CA ILE A 139 -9.67 -10.93 -14.92
C ILE A 139 -10.00 -11.03 -13.42
N GLY A 140 -11.25 -10.80 -13.00
CA GLY A 140 -11.63 -10.86 -11.58
C GLY A 140 -10.85 -9.86 -10.74
N VAL A 141 -10.58 -8.69 -11.32
CA VAL A 141 -9.79 -7.63 -10.68
C VAL A 141 -10.71 -6.74 -9.85
N GLU A 142 -10.35 -6.57 -8.58
CA GLU A 142 -10.94 -5.55 -7.73
C GLU A 142 -10.43 -4.17 -8.17
N LEU A 143 -11.33 -3.40 -8.77
CA LEU A 143 -11.09 -2.00 -9.07
C LEU A 143 -11.35 -1.20 -7.80
N ASN A 144 -10.38 -0.39 -7.38
CA ASN A 144 -10.64 0.59 -6.35
C ASN A 144 -11.28 1.81 -7.03
N GLU A 145 -12.53 2.09 -6.70
CA GLU A 145 -13.29 3.21 -7.24
C GLU A 145 -12.63 4.55 -6.84
N GLU A 146 -12.95 5.60 -7.61
CA GLU A 146 -12.53 6.96 -7.28
C GLU A 146 -13.01 7.30 -5.86
N SER A 147 -12.06 7.46 -4.94
CA SER A 147 -12.36 7.79 -3.56
C SER A 147 -11.73 9.12 -3.20
N GLU A 148 -12.47 9.91 -2.42
CA GLU A 148 -11.96 11.13 -1.82
C GLU A 148 -11.36 10.78 -0.47
N ARG A 149 -10.08 11.07 -0.28
CA ARG A 149 -9.40 10.87 1.00
C ARG A 149 -9.11 12.20 1.67
N LEU A 150 -9.34 12.24 2.98
CA LEU A 150 -9.03 13.37 3.84
C LEU A 150 -7.62 13.20 4.40
N TYR A 151 -6.76 14.16 4.09
CA TYR A 151 -5.44 14.32 4.70
C TYR A 151 -5.51 15.38 5.78
N ILE A 152 -5.01 15.05 6.96
CA ILE A 152 -4.93 15.95 8.12
C ILE A 152 -3.44 16.22 8.37
N SER A 153 -3.03 17.48 8.21
CA SER A 153 -1.66 17.92 8.50
C SER A 153 -1.66 18.86 9.71
N PRO A 154 -1.26 18.40 10.91
CA PRO A 154 -1.09 19.27 12.08
C PRO A 154 0.01 20.31 11.83
N SER A 155 -0.10 21.49 12.43
CA SER A 155 0.88 22.59 12.20
C SER A 155 2.24 22.35 12.85
N GLU A 156 2.33 21.44 13.83
CA GLU A 156 3.54 21.18 14.61
C GLU A 156 4.46 20.12 13.96
N THR A 157 3.96 19.36 12.97
CA THR A 157 4.71 18.25 12.36
C THR A 157 4.40 18.13 10.88
N ASP A 158 5.42 17.99 10.02
CA ASP A 158 5.29 17.72 8.56
C ASP A 158 4.72 16.32 8.22
N VAL A 159 4.16 15.61 9.20
CA VAL A 159 3.62 14.26 9.02
C VAL A 159 2.16 14.38 8.54
N GLU A 160 1.91 14.08 7.27
CA GLU A 160 0.56 13.95 6.72
C GLU A 160 -0.09 12.67 7.27
N ILE A 161 -1.14 12.79 8.08
CA ILE A 161 -1.90 11.64 8.59
C ILE A 161 -3.07 11.40 7.65
N GLU A 162 -3.11 10.21 7.05
CA GLU A 162 -4.25 9.75 6.25
C GLU A 162 -5.35 9.22 7.18
N ALA A 163 -6.52 9.85 7.16
CA ALA A 163 -7.68 9.35 7.90
C ALA A 163 -8.34 8.19 7.13
N ILE A 164 -7.83 6.97 7.32
CA ILE A 164 -8.51 5.76 6.84
C ILE A 164 -9.71 5.53 7.74
N GLY A 165 -10.92 5.64 7.18
CA GLY A 165 -12.10 5.14 7.85
C GLY A 165 -12.19 3.67 7.52
N ASP A 166 -11.91 2.81 8.49
CA ASP A 166 -12.30 1.41 8.39
C ASP A 166 -13.83 1.38 8.31
N ALA A 167 -14.34 1.10 7.11
CA ALA A 167 -15.70 0.61 6.96
C ALA A 167 -15.69 -0.82 7.50
N ALA A 168 -16.34 -1.00 8.64
CA ALA A 168 -16.76 -2.30 9.14
C ALA A 168 -17.64 -3.04 8.12
#